data_AF-A0A7S1RDB5-F1
#
_entry.id   AF-A0A7S1RDB5-F1
#
_cell.length_a   1.000
_cell.length_b   1.000
_cell.length_c   1.000
_cell.angle_alpha   90.00
_cell.angle_beta   90.00
_cell.angle_gamma   90.00
#
_symmetry.space_group_name_H-M   'P 1'
#
loop_
_entity.id
_entity.type
_entity.pdbx_description
1 polymer ?
#
loop_
_entity_poly.entity_id
_entity_poly.type
_entity_poly.pdbx_seq_one_letter_code
_entity_poly.pdbx_strand_id
1 'polypeptide(L)'
;MAKAQAVLDKVLAECPVPVDKIDSVEIVGGASRVPWVKRICSEAFGGKELSTTMNQEESVARGCALQAAILSPLYKVRDFAVQDSSNFAINIGWMGSAADSAAVKEDDGDTQMAGGEGEYKTATVFPMHSALNVLKMLTFYRTGPFDVKAEYADDTILLPMTPKELGTFHIDLPTQTEPKKVKVKAKLTLHGTFHLEGAQLVEEEEYEETVKEKRELPEEEKPAEAEAEAKPEGEAEKPEGEAKEAPEGEAKEEEKKPAEKKYEWVEVVKKKRRTKRTDLKITATGAPGLPDTMLQKRQDEEFAMQAEMRDIVETDEKRNDLEGYIFNMRDKIAEGGLYGAFISNADRDAFNSALMTSEDWLYDNPESTKSEYIGKLEELKAMGDPVAWRHKEEGARGEWIDAVMGTVKNYRAAAQEPGEKYGHISPDKLSKIEKACADLEAWLQETKAKQEGLPKHQKPALLCADMEKKNQELAKFADDILKEPKPKPAKEEKKEEKKEE
;
A
#
# COMPACT_ATOMS: atom_id res chain seq x y z
N MET A 1 4.92 -44.30 -11.34
CA MET A 1 4.38 -45.39 -10.51
C MET A 1 5.22 -45.56 -9.24
N ALA A 2 6.12 -46.53 -9.07
CA ALA A 2 6.76 -46.83 -7.76
C ALA A 2 7.23 -45.62 -6.92
N LYS A 3 8.00 -44.67 -7.49
CA LYS A 3 8.42 -43.44 -6.77
C LYS A 3 7.26 -42.55 -6.29
N ALA A 4 6.14 -42.53 -7.01
CA ALA A 4 4.94 -41.79 -6.62
C ALA A 4 4.14 -42.54 -5.54
N GLN A 5 4.10 -43.88 -5.60
CA GLN A 5 3.52 -44.70 -4.53
C GLN A 5 4.25 -44.44 -3.21
N ALA A 6 5.58 -44.51 -3.20
CA ALA A 6 6.38 -44.26 -1.99
C ALA A 6 6.20 -42.85 -1.38
N VAL A 7 5.84 -41.84 -2.19
CA VAL A 7 5.48 -40.50 -1.68
C VAL A 7 4.08 -40.51 -1.07
N LEU A 8 3.10 -41.15 -1.70
CA LEU A 8 1.75 -41.31 -1.16
C LEU A 8 1.77 -42.13 0.14
N ASP A 9 2.47 -43.27 0.15
CA ASP A 9 2.62 -44.14 1.33
C ASP A 9 3.26 -43.38 2.50
N LYS A 10 4.31 -42.58 2.23
CA LYS A 10 4.95 -41.74 3.25
C LYS A 10 3.98 -40.69 3.80
N VAL A 11 3.31 -39.92 2.94
CA VAL A 11 2.36 -38.88 3.37
C VAL A 11 1.20 -39.48 4.16
N LEU A 12 0.72 -40.68 3.78
CA LEU A 12 -0.34 -41.38 4.50
C LEU A 12 0.13 -41.95 5.86
N ALA A 13 1.40 -42.30 6.01
CA ALA A 13 1.99 -42.72 7.29
C ALA A 13 2.28 -41.54 8.24
N GLU A 14 2.60 -40.36 7.68
CA GLU A 14 2.82 -39.11 8.44
C GLU A 14 1.51 -38.35 8.73
N CYS A 15 0.40 -38.69 8.07
CA CYS A 15 -0.88 -38.02 8.25
C CYS A 15 -1.53 -38.37 9.59
N PRO A 16 -1.89 -37.38 10.45
CA PRO A 16 -2.61 -37.63 11.70
C PRO A 16 -4.10 -37.96 11.49
N VAL A 17 -4.59 -37.95 10.25
CA VAL A 17 -6.00 -38.18 9.89
C VAL A 17 -6.10 -39.50 9.10
N PRO A 18 -6.86 -40.51 9.61
CA PRO A 18 -7.11 -41.75 8.88
C PRO A 18 -7.75 -41.54 7.50
N VAL A 19 -7.39 -42.37 6.51
CA VAL A 19 -7.83 -42.22 5.11
C VAL A 19 -9.36 -42.19 4.94
N ASP A 20 -10.11 -42.91 5.77
CA ASP A 20 -11.57 -42.89 5.74
C ASP A 20 -12.13 -41.50 6.11
N LYS A 21 -11.45 -40.75 6.98
CA LYS A 21 -11.83 -39.42 7.50
C LYS A 21 -11.45 -38.25 6.57
N ILE A 22 -10.78 -38.49 5.45
CA ILE A 22 -10.47 -37.45 4.45
C ILE A 22 -11.73 -37.17 3.60
N ASP A 23 -12.36 -36.00 3.75
CA ASP A 23 -13.64 -35.70 3.08
C ASP A 23 -13.56 -35.62 1.55
N SER A 24 -12.47 -35.06 1.00
CA SER A 24 -12.26 -34.93 -0.45
C SER A 24 -10.78 -35.03 -0.84
N VAL A 25 -10.53 -35.30 -2.12
CA VAL A 25 -9.17 -35.39 -2.69
C VAL A 25 -9.11 -34.56 -3.97
N GLU A 26 -8.81 -33.26 -3.82
CA GLU A 26 -8.63 -32.35 -4.95
C GLU A 26 -7.30 -32.62 -5.69
N ILE A 27 -7.32 -32.63 -7.02
CA ILE A 27 -6.11 -32.76 -7.85
C ILE A 27 -5.82 -31.52 -8.70
N VAL A 28 -4.58 -31.04 -8.62
CA VAL A 28 -4.07 -29.84 -9.32
C VAL A 28 -2.73 -30.12 -10.02
N GLY A 29 -2.31 -29.19 -10.88
CA GLY A 29 -1.10 -29.29 -11.71
C GLY A 29 -1.31 -30.18 -12.94
N GLY A 30 -0.74 -29.79 -14.09
CA GLY A 30 -0.98 -30.46 -15.38
C GLY A 30 -0.65 -31.96 -15.41
N ALA A 31 0.32 -32.42 -14.60
CA ALA A 31 0.68 -33.83 -14.48
C ALA A 31 -0.45 -34.72 -13.91
N SER A 32 -1.37 -34.15 -13.11
CA SER A 32 -2.52 -34.86 -12.56
C SER A 32 -3.53 -35.32 -13.63
N ARG A 33 -3.44 -34.79 -14.86
CA ARG A 33 -4.29 -35.19 -15.99
C ARG A 33 -3.96 -36.59 -16.51
N VAL A 34 -2.76 -37.09 -16.25
CA VAL A 34 -2.30 -38.40 -16.75
C VAL A 34 -3.09 -39.53 -16.07
N PRO A 35 -3.76 -40.44 -16.81
CA PRO A 35 -4.70 -41.40 -16.21
C PRO A 35 -4.13 -42.30 -15.12
N TRP A 36 -2.87 -42.74 -15.22
CA TRP A 36 -2.25 -43.56 -14.17
C TRP A 36 -1.96 -42.78 -12.89
N VAL A 37 -1.78 -41.46 -12.97
CA VAL A 37 -1.62 -40.57 -11.79
C VAL A 37 -2.95 -40.41 -11.08
N LYS A 38 -4.06 -40.25 -11.82
CA LYS A 38 -5.41 -40.28 -11.23
C LYS A 38 -5.68 -41.63 -10.56
N ARG A 39 -5.36 -42.73 -11.23
CA ARG A 39 -5.61 -44.06 -10.67
C ARG A 39 -4.83 -44.30 -9.38
N ILE A 40 -3.52 -44.03 -9.36
CA ILE A 40 -2.67 -44.30 -8.19
C ILE A 40 -3.05 -43.43 -6.97
N CYS A 41 -3.47 -42.18 -7.19
CA CYS A 41 -3.98 -41.33 -6.11
C CYS A 41 -5.33 -41.86 -5.58
N SER A 42 -6.27 -42.21 -6.45
CA SER A 42 -7.56 -42.79 -6.03
C SER A 42 -7.35 -44.11 -5.28
N GLU A 43 -6.50 -45.00 -5.79
CA GLU A 43 -6.09 -46.26 -5.16
C GLU A 43 -5.51 -46.03 -3.75
N ALA A 44 -4.62 -45.05 -3.58
CA ALA A 44 -4.02 -44.71 -2.28
C ALA A 44 -5.03 -44.13 -1.27
N PHE A 45 -5.98 -43.29 -1.72
CA PHE A 45 -7.05 -42.74 -0.89
C PHE A 45 -8.28 -43.66 -0.78
N GLY A 46 -8.09 -44.99 -0.84
CA GLY A 46 -9.12 -45.99 -0.57
C GLY A 46 -10.20 -46.12 -1.67
N GLY A 47 -9.88 -45.76 -2.92
CA GLY A 47 -10.82 -45.76 -4.05
C GLY A 47 -11.71 -44.52 -4.14
N LYS A 48 -11.43 -43.46 -3.37
CA LYS A 48 -12.20 -42.21 -3.40
C LYS A 48 -12.14 -41.53 -4.77
N GLU A 49 -13.25 -40.92 -5.17
CA GLU A 49 -13.32 -40.12 -6.40
C GLU A 49 -12.48 -38.84 -6.24
N LEU A 50 -11.71 -38.50 -7.28
CA LEU A 50 -10.80 -37.36 -7.25
C LEU A 50 -11.53 -36.10 -7.69
N SER A 51 -11.63 -35.14 -6.79
CA SER A 51 -12.29 -33.87 -7.01
C SER A 51 -11.46 -32.94 -7.89
N THR A 52 -12.14 -32.13 -8.70
CA THR A 52 -11.53 -31.09 -9.53
C THR A 52 -12.36 -29.81 -9.46
N THR A 53 -12.74 -29.38 -8.25
CA THR A 53 -13.49 -28.13 -8.06
C THR A 53 -12.58 -26.92 -8.23
N MET A 54 -11.27 -27.09 -7.97
CA MET A 54 -10.25 -26.10 -8.27
C MET A 54 -9.79 -26.12 -9.73
N ASN A 55 -9.49 -24.95 -10.29
CA ASN A 55 -8.79 -24.82 -11.57
C ASN A 55 -7.38 -25.44 -11.43
N GLN A 56 -7.07 -26.43 -12.26
CA GLN A 56 -5.85 -27.24 -12.16
C GLN A 56 -4.55 -26.48 -12.48
N GLU A 57 -4.61 -25.34 -13.16
CA GLU A 57 -3.43 -24.54 -13.55
C GLU A 57 -3.34 -23.25 -12.72
N GLU A 58 -4.46 -22.60 -12.46
CA GLU A 58 -4.48 -21.28 -11.82
C GLU A 58 -4.63 -21.31 -10.29
N SER A 59 -5.07 -22.41 -9.68
CA SER A 59 -5.36 -22.46 -8.23
C SER A 59 -4.18 -22.03 -7.36
N VAL A 60 -2.97 -22.49 -7.69
CA VAL A 60 -1.73 -22.11 -7.00
C VAL A 60 -1.45 -20.61 -7.16
N ALA A 61 -1.50 -20.08 -8.39
CA ALA A 61 -1.25 -18.66 -8.67
C ALA A 61 -2.29 -17.75 -7.98
N ARG A 62 -3.57 -18.14 -7.98
CA ARG A 62 -4.66 -17.45 -7.28
C ARG A 62 -4.46 -17.49 -5.76
N GLY A 63 -3.98 -18.60 -5.21
CA GLY A 63 -3.59 -18.74 -3.80
C GLY A 63 -2.44 -17.81 -3.43
N CYS A 64 -1.37 -17.77 -4.23
CA CYS A 64 -0.24 -16.85 -4.06
C CYS A 64 -0.68 -15.37 -4.12
N ALA A 65 -1.57 -15.01 -5.05
CA ALA A 65 -2.11 -13.66 -5.15
C ALA A 65 -2.98 -13.27 -3.93
N LEU A 66 -3.79 -14.21 -3.42
CA LEU A 66 -4.54 -14.01 -2.18
C LEU A 66 -3.60 -13.84 -0.97
N GLN A 67 -2.55 -14.66 -0.85
CA GLN A 67 -1.56 -14.53 0.22
C GLN A 67 -0.77 -13.21 0.13
N ALA A 68 -0.44 -12.74 -1.07
CA ALA A 68 0.16 -11.42 -1.27
C ALA A 68 -0.80 -10.28 -0.85
N ALA A 69 -2.11 -10.44 -1.07
CA ALA A 69 -3.12 -9.49 -0.59
C ALA A 69 -3.32 -9.54 0.93
N ILE A 70 -3.25 -10.72 1.57
CA ILE A 70 -3.25 -10.89 3.04
C ILE A 70 -2.05 -10.18 3.69
N LEU A 71 -0.87 -10.27 3.06
CA LEU A 71 0.37 -9.67 3.55
C LEU A 71 0.53 -8.18 3.22
N SER A 72 -0.37 -7.59 2.42
CA SER A 72 -0.25 -6.20 1.99
C SER A 72 -1.02 -5.25 2.93
N PRO A 73 -0.37 -4.21 3.48
CA PRO A 73 -1.05 -3.21 4.34
C PRO A 73 -2.04 -2.32 3.56
N LEU A 74 -2.07 -2.40 2.23
CA LEU A 74 -2.94 -1.60 1.36
C LEU A 74 -4.29 -2.27 1.07
N TYR A 75 -4.42 -3.58 1.29
CA TYR A 75 -5.63 -4.34 0.98
C TYR A 75 -6.31 -4.85 2.25
N LYS A 76 -7.65 -4.95 2.20
CA LYS A 76 -8.45 -5.61 3.24
C LYS A 76 -9.23 -6.73 2.58
N VAL A 77 -8.74 -7.96 2.78
CA VAL A 77 -9.43 -9.19 2.38
C VAL A 77 -10.38 -9.65 3.49
N ARG A 78 -11.17 -10.70 3.22
CA ARG A 78 -11.89 -11.43 4.28
C ARG A 78 -10.85 -12.12 5.18
N ASP A 79 -11.11 -12.13 6.49
CA ASP A 79 -10.28 -12.83 7.46
C ASP A 79 -10.11 -14.30 7.08
N PHE A 80 -8.85 -14.74 6.95
CA PHE A 80 -8.45 -16.04 6.45
C PHE A 80 -7.00 -16.32 6.89
N ALA A 81 -6.80 -17.34 7.73
CA ALA A 81 -5.49 -17.71 8.23
C ALA A 81 -5.00 -19.00 7.56
N VAL A 82 -3.76 -18.98 7.08
CA VAL A 82 -3.02 -20.17 6.62
C VAL A 82 -1.98 -20.51 7.68
N GLN A 83 -2.03 -21.72 8.23
CA GLN A 83 -1.02 -22.27 9.13
C GLN A 83 -0.37 -23.48 8.47
N ASP A 84 0.94 -23.39 8.28
CA ASP A 84 1.80 -24.43 7.68
C ASP A 84 2.88 -24.86 8.70
N SER A 85 3.68 -25.89 8.39
CA SER A 85 4.67 -26.46 9.32
C SER A 85 6.02 -26.79 8.69
N SER A 86 7.09 -26.75 9.49
CA SER A 86 8.41 -27.23 9.07
C SER A 86 8.51 -28.75 9.17
N ASN A 87 8.80 -29.41 8.05
CA ASN A 87 9.11 -30.85 8.02
C ASN A 87 10.50 -31.21 8.57
N PHE A 88 11.29 -30.21 9.01
CA PHE A 88 12.62 -30.41 9.56
C PHE A 88 12.71 -29.84 10.98
N ALA A 89 13.29 -30.61 11.89
CA ALA A 89 13.64 -30.13 13.22
C ALA A 89 14.94 -29.31 13.18
N ILE A 90 14.98 -28.20 13.92
CA ILE A 90 16.11 -27.28 14.01
C ILE A 90 16.68 -27.30 15.42
N ASN A 91 17.94 -27.71 15.52
CA ASN A 91 18.75 -27.59 16.71
C ASN A 91 19.47 -26.23 16.70
N ILE A 92 19.62 -25.66 17.89
CA ILE A 92 20.51 -24.53 18.15
C ILE A 92 21.64 -25.04 19.04
N GLY A 93 22.88 -24.74 18.65
CA GLY A 93 24.10 -25.11 19.34
C GLY A 93 24.85 -23.90 19.88
N TRP A 94 25.51 -24.04 21.03
CA TRP A 94 26.23 -22.97 21.70
C TRP A 94 27.36 -23.52 22.58
N MET A 95 28.35 -22.68 22.85
CA MET A 95 29.36 -22.97 23.87
C MET A 95 28.81 -22.59 25.26
N GLY A 96 28.82 -23.54 26.20
CA GLY A 96 28.35 -23.35 27.56
C GLY A 96 29.27 -22.47 28.42
N SER A 97 28.68 -21.78 29.39
CA SER A 97 29.38 -21.02 30.43
C SER A 97 28.93 -21.51 31.81
N ALA A 98 29.82 -21.55 32.79
CA ALA A 98 29.47 -21.89 34.18
C ALA A 98 28.26 -21.08 34.71
N ALA A 99 28.11 -19.83 34.23
CA ALA A 99 26.97 -18.97 34.52
C ALA A 99 25.61 -19.55 34.10
N ASP A 100 25.52 -20.27 32.98
CA ASP A 100 24.28 -20.89 32.50
C ASP A 100 23.81 -22.04 33.42
N SER A 101 24.75 -22.68 34.11
CA SER A 101 24.47 -23.77 35.06
C SER A 101 24.30 -23.28 36.51
N ALA A 102 24.79 -22.07 36.83
CA ALA A 102 24.65 -21.44 38.14
C ALA A 102 23.42 -20.51 38.26
N ALA A 103 22.84 -20.07 37.12
CA ALA A 103 21.63 -19.28 37.09
C ALA A 103 20.43 -20.01 37.71
N VAL A 104 19.66 -19.31 38.55
CA VAL A 104 18.38 -19.80 39.06
C VAL A 104 17.38 -19.90 37.92
N LYS A 105 16.59 -20.98 37.87
CA LYS A 105 15.53 -21.13 36.88
C LYS A 105 14.38 -20.16 37.18
N GLU A 106 14.43 -18.98 36.56
CA GLU A 106 13.31 -18.05 36.50
C GLU A 106 12.18 -18.65 35.64
N ASP A 107 10.94 -18.66 36.14
CA ASP A 107 9.77 -19.16 35.40
C ASP A 107 9.21 -18.09 34.46
N ASP A 108 10.03 -17.67 33.48
CA ASP A 108 9.71 -16.58 32.55
C ASP A 108 9.31 -17.05 31.14
N GLY A 109 9.14 -18.36 30.96
CA GLY A 109 8.70 -19.00 29.71
C GLY A 109 9.77 -19.15 28.63
N ASP A 110 11.00 -18.66 28.85
CA ASP A 110 12.10 -18.82 27.89
C ASP A 110 12.70 -20.24 27.90
N THR A 111 13.30 -20.64 26.78
CA THR A 111 14.18 -21.82 26.75
C THR A 111 15.53 -21.45 27.37
N GLN A 112 15.83 -21.97 28.56
CA GLN A 112 17.08 -21.72 29.28
C GLN A 112 18.22 -22.63 28.78
N MET A 113 19.34 -22.04 28.40
CA MET A 113 20.39 -22.70 27.60
C MET A 113 21.56 -23.20 28.49
N ALA A 114 21.24 -24.07 29.46
CA ALA A 114 22.15 -24.52 30.53
C ALA A 114 23.39 -25.33 30.04
N GLY A 115 24.59 -24.76 30.14
CA GLY A 115 25.86 -25.34 29.72
C GLY A 115 26.92 -25.43 30.83
N GLY A 116 27.79 -26.45 30.82
CA GLY A 116 29.05 -26.41 31.57
C GLY A 116 30.07 -25.49 30.88
N GLU A 117 31.09 -25.04 31.61
CA GLU A 117 32.09 -24.13 31.05
C GLU A 117 32.93 -24.81 29.95
N GLY A 118 32.90 -24.26 28.74
CA GLY A 118 33.58 -24.84 27.57
C GLY A 118 32.92 -26.09 26.99
N GLU A 119 31.75 -26.48 27.49
CA GLU A 119 30.96 -27.61 26.99
C GLU A 119 30.10 -27.15 25.79
N TYR A 120 30.35 -27.67 24.59
CA TYR A 120 29.48 -27.40 23.45
C TYR A 120 28.18 -28.21 23.57
N LYS A 121 27.04 -27.52 23.58
CA LYS A 121 25.71 -28.13 23.69
C LYS A 121 24.84 -27.81 22.48
N THR A 122 23.82 -28.64 22.31
CA THR A 122 22.73 -28.43 21.34
C THR A 122 21.38 -28.70 22.01
N ALA A 123 20.33 -28.03 21.54
CA ALA A 123 18.95 -28.26 21.94
C ALA A 123 18.01 -28.07 20.75
N THR A 124 16.99 -28.92 20.64
CA THR A 124 15.96 -28.81 19.60
C THR A 124 15.01 -27.67 19.93
N VAL A 125 15.20 -26.52 19.28
CA VAL A 125 14.37 -25.33 19.51
C VAL A 125 13.09 -25.41 18.69
N PHE A 126 13.15 -25.85 17.44
CA PHE A 126 11.97 -26.14 16.63
C PHE A 126 11.91 -27.64 16.33
N PRO A 127 11.04 -28.45 16.97
CA PRO A 127 10.84 -29.85 16.59
C PRO A 127 10.21 -29.99 15.19
N MET A 128 10.23 -31.20 14.65
CA MET A 128 9.54 -31.54 13.40
C MET A 128 8.03 -31.23 13.52
N HIS A 129 7.44 -30.74 12.43
CA HIS A 129 6.08 -30.18 12.36
C HIS A 129 5.82 -28.96 13.28
N SER A 130 6.87 -28.22 13.68
CA SER A 130 6.70 -26.88 14.24
C SER A 130 5.94 -25.98 13.25
N ALA A 131 4.91 -25.29 13.74
CA ALA A 131 4.18 -24.31 12.94
C ALA A 131 5.09 -23.17 12.46
N LEU A 132 4.84 -22.67 11.25
CA LEU A 132 5.55 -21.52 10.68
C LEU A 132 5.15 -20.20 11.35
N ASN A 133 5.98 -19.17 11.17
CA ASN A 133 5.86 -17.85 11.80
C ASN A 133 5.90 -17.85 13.34
N VAL A 134 6.56 -18.84 13.94
CA VAL A 134 6.72 -18.97 15.40
C VAL A 134 8.07 -18.41 15.86
N LEU A 135 8.03 -17.63 16.94
CA LEU A 135 9.19 -17.11 17.65
C LEU A 135 9.40 -17.89 18.95
N LYS A 136 10.65 -18.18 19.31
CA LYS A 136 11.07 -18.72 20.61
C LYS A 136 12.15 -17.86 21.24
N MET A 137 11.96 -17.56 22.52
CA MET A 137 12.94 -16.86 23.35
C MET A 137 13.92 -17.86 23.94
N LEU A 138 15.22 -17.56 23.81
CA LEU A 138 16.31 -18.33 24.40
C LEU A 138 17.02 -17.44 25.43
N THR A 139 17.25 -17.95 26.64
CA THR A 139 17.98 -17.23 27.70
C THR A 139 19.36 -17.85 27.91
N PHE A 140 20.40 -17.02 27.84
CA PHE A 140 21.81 -17.32 28.12
C PHE A 140 22.33 -16.37 29.22
N TYR A 141 23.35 -16.75 29.98
CA TYR A 141 24.04 -15.85 30.93
C TYR A 141 25.51 -15.70 30.53
N ARG A 142 25.92 -14.50 30.08
CA ARG A 142 27.22 -14.28 29.41
C ARG A 142 27.98 -13.07 29.96
N THR A 143 29.31 -13.17 29.96
CA THR A 143 30.28 -12.13 30.35
C THR A 143 30.92 -11.40 29.16
N GLY A 144 30.65 -11.83 27.92
CA GLY A 144 31.23 -11.27 26.70
C GLY A 144 30.61 -11.88 25.43
N PRO A 145 31.14 -11.55 24.24
CA PRO A 145 30.55 -11.97 22.97
C PRO A 145 30.62 -13.48 22.78
N PHE A 146 29.64 -14.05 22.07
CA PHE A 146 29.51 -15.50 21.91
C PHE A 146 28.81 -15.89 20.61
N ASP A 147 29.10 -17.10 20.13
CA ASP A 147 28.51 -17.65 18.92
C ASP A 147 27.35 -18.60 19.23
N VAL A 148 26.31 -18.52 18.41
CA VAL A 148 25.15 -19.41 18.39
C VAL A 148 25.05 -20.02 16.99
N LYS A 149 25.11 -21.34 16.88
CA LYS A 149 25.02 -22.07 15.61
C LYS A 149 23.61 -22.64 15.43
N ALA A 150 23.08 -22.62 14.21
CA ALA A 150 21.84 -23.32 13.87
C ALA A 150 22.13 -24.48 12.90
N GLU A 151 21.47 -25.61 13.10
CA GLU A 151 21.60 -26.80 12.25
C GLU A 151 20.32 -27.63 12.25
N TYR A 152 20.08 -28.40 11.20
CA TYR A 152 19.05 -29.43 11.18
C TYR A 152 19.37 -30.53 12.21
N ALA A 153 18.38 -31.03 12.93
CA ALA A 153 18.62 -32.01 14.00
C ALA A 153 19.07 -33.39 13.48
N ASP A 154 18.61 -33.76 12.29
CA ASP A 154 18.86 -35.02 11.59
C ASP A 154 19.30 -34.68 10.15
N ASP A 155 20.42 -35.24 9.71
CA ASP A 155 20.97 -35.06 8.36
C ASP A 155 20.55 -36.17 7.38
N THR A 156 20.04 -37.30 7.89
CA THR A 156 19.62 -38.46 7.08
C THR A 156 18.31 -38.21 6.32
N ILE A 157 17.48 -37.29 6.82
CA ILE A 157 16.23 -36.85 6.19
C ILE A 157 16.42 -35.72 5.16
N LEU A 158 17.63 -35.18 5.03
CA LEU A 158 17.95 -34.12 4.08
C LEU A 158 18.21 -34.69 2.67
N LEU A 159 18.09 -33.84 1.64
CA LEU A 159 18.47 -34.24 0.29
C LEU A 159 20.01 -34.38 0.17
N PRO A 160 20.53 -35.28 -0.67
CA PRO A 160 21.98 -35.41 -0.88
C PRO A 160 22.64 -34.07 -1.21
N MET A 161 23.81 -33.83 -0.62
CA MET A 161 24.59 -32.57 -0.70
C MET A 161 23.96 -31.36 0.02
N THR A 162 22.84 -31.49 0.73
CA THR A 162 22.32 -30.42 1.60
C THR A 162 23.24 -30.26 2.82
N PRO A 163 23.74 -29.05 3.14
CA PRO A 163 24.44 -28.81 4.40
C PRO A 163 23.52 -29.01 5.61
N LYS A 164 24.03 -29.65 6.67
CA LYS A 164 23.33 -29.72 7.96
C LYS A 164 23.18 -28.33 8.60
N GLU A 165 24.12 -27.43 8.33
CA GLU A 165 24.26 -26.12 8.98
C GLU A 165 23.37 -25.05 8.33
N LEU A 166 22.68 -24.28 9.17
CA LEU A 166 21.83 -23.15 8.79
C LEU A 166 22.51 -21.78 9.01
N GLY A 167 23.73 -21.79 9.56
CA GLY A 167 24.55 -20.60 9.81
C GLY A 167 25.04 -20.49 11.25
N THR A 168 26.07 -19.67 11.45
CA THR A 168 26.62 -19.29 12.76
C THR A 168 26.40 -17.80 12.98
N PHE A 169 25.82 -17.46 14.13
CA PHE A 169 25.38 -16.12 14.50
C PHE A 169 26.23 -15.62 15.68
N HIS A 170 27.12 -14.67 15.40
CA HIS A 170 27.94 -14.01 16.40
C HIS A 170 27.11 -12.93 17.11
N ILE A 171 27.02 -12.99 18.44
CA ILE A 171 26.30 -12.02 19.27
C ILE A 171 27.31 -11.13 19.98
N ASP A 172 27.32 -9.85 19.60
CA ASP A 172 28.22 -8.83 20.13
C ASP A 172 27.69 -8.32 21.48
N LEU A 173 28.21 -8.90 22.57
CA LEU A 173 27.93 -8.50 23.95
C LEU A 173 29.18 -7.83 24.54
N PRO A 174 29.11 -6.57 25.01
CA PRO A 174 30.22 -5.91 25.68
C PRO A 174 30.77 -6.72 26.87
N THR A 175 32.09 -6.84 26.97
CA THR A 175 32.76 -7.61 28.02
C THR A 175 32.52 -7.02 29.41
N GLN A 176 32.12 -7.87 30.36
CA GLN A 176 31.63 -7.50 31.68
C GLN A 176 32.19 -8.44 32.76
N THR A 177 32.34 -7.94 33.99
CA THR A 177 32.91 -8.67 35.13
C THR A 177 31.99 -9.75 35.68
N GLU A 178 30.68 -9.61 35.50
CA GLU A 178 29.65 -10.54 35.97
C GLU A 178 28.79 -11.02 34.79
N PRO A 179 28.31 -12.28 34.81
CA PRO A 179 27.47 -12.79 33.72
C PRO A 179 26.09 -12.14 33.75
N LYS A 180 25.67 -11.54 32.63
CA LYS A 180 24.34 -10.94 32.50
C LYS A 180 23.42 -11.74 31.59
N LYS A 181 22.11 -11.61 31.83
CA LYS A 181 21.04 -12.30 31.11
C LYS A 181 20.92 -11.75 29.69
N VAL A 182 21.10 -12.60 28.69
CA VAL A 182 20.90 -12.28 27.27
C VAL A 182 19.74 -13.10 26.72
N LYS A 183 18.71 -12.40 26.25
CA LYS A 183 17.52 -12.99 25.61
C LYS A 183 17.65 -12.92 24.10
N VAL A 184 17.68 -14.07 23.43
CA VAL A 184 17.82 -14.20 21.98
C VAL A 184 16.51 -14.69 21.36
N LYS A 185 16.07 -14.03 20.29
CA LYS A 185 14.84 -14.35 19.56
C LYS A 185 15.15 -15.26 18.38
N ALA A 186 14.96 -16.57 18.52
CA ALA A 186 14.99 -17.49 17.39
C ALA A 186 13.63 -17.51 16.69
N LYS A 187 13.59 -17.38 15.35
CA LYS A 187 12.36 -17.26 14.58
C LYS A 187 12.35 -18.21 13.38
N LEU A 188 11.32 -19.04 13.32
CA LEU A 188 10.92 -19.78 12.13
C LEU A 188 9.90 -18.92 11.39
N THR A 189 10.24 -18.42 10.21
CA THR A 189 9.43 -17.42 9.50
C THR A 189 8.17 -18.03 8.88
N LEU A 190 7.26 -17.15 8.41
CA LEU A 190 6.14 -17.53 7.54
C LEU A 190 6.59 -18.21 6.23
N HIS A 191 7.85 -18.01 5.82
CA HIS A 191 8.44 -18.56 4.59
C HIS A 191 9.22 -19.86 4.83
N GLY A 192 9.13 -20.46 6.01
CA GLY A 192 9.84 -21.70 6.35
C GLY A 192 11.34 -21.52 6.61
N THR A 193 11.85 -20.29 6.61
CA THR A 193 13.26 -19.99 6.86
C THR A 193 13.54 -19.75 8.34
N PHE A 194 14.77 -20.04 8.79
CA PHE A 194 15.23 -19.76 10.14
C PHE A 194 16.12 -18.50 10.16
N HIS A 195 15.95 -17.65 11.18
CA HIS A 195 16.94 -16.65 11.56
C HIS A 195 16.83 -16.28 13.05
N LEU A 196 17.82 -15.54 13.56
CA LEU A 196 17.70 -14.85 14.84
C LEU A 196 17.18 -13.42 14.57
N GLU A 197 15.98 -13.09 15.06
CA GLU A 197 15.34 -11.79 14.86
C GLU A 197 16.01 -10.66 15.66
N GLY A 198 16.71 -11.01 16.74
CA GLY A 198 17.49 -10.08 17.55
C GLY A 198 17.92 -10.69 18.89
N ALA A 199 18.84 -10.02 19.57
CA ALA A 199 19.30 -10.37 20.90
C ALA A 199 19.21 -9.14 21.82
N GLN A 200 18.85 -9.33 23.09
CA GLN A 200 18.68 -8.26 24.06
C GLN A 200 19.44 -8.60 25.34
N LEU A 201 20.37 -7.74 25.74
CA LEU A 201 20.91 -7.72 27.10
C LEU A 201 19.82 -7.22 28.05
N VAL A 202 19.56 -7.98 29.11
CA VAL A 202 18.54 -7.71 30.13
C VAL A 202 19.24 -7.41 31.45
N GLU A 203 19.00 -6.22 32.00
CA GLU A 203 19.58 -5.75 33.26
C GLU A 203 18.45 -5.41 34.23
N GLU A 204 18.55 -5.84 35.50
CA GLU A 204 17.65 -5.37 36.56
C GLU A 204 18.28 -4.18 37.28
N GLU A 205 17.56 -3.05 37.28
CA GLU A 205 17.94 -1.83 37.99
C GLU A 205 17.00 -1.66 39.19
N GLU A 206 17.53 -1.77 40.42
CA GLU A 206 16.79 -1.43 41.64
C GLU A 206 16.77 0.08 41.82
N TYR A 207 15.56 0.66 41.86
CA TYR A 207 15.34 2.07 42.18
C TYR A 207 14.48 2.21 43.44
N GLU A 208 14.72 3.26 44.20
CA GLU A 208 14.01 3.55 45.43
C GLU A 208 12.92 4.59 45.18
N GLU A 209 11.66 4.20 45.41
CA GLU A 209 10.49 5.09 45.28
C GLU A 209 9.89 5.35 46.66
N THR A 210 9.84 6.62 47.07
CA THR A 210 9.22 7.04 48.33
C THR A 210 7.69 7.05 48.21
N VAL A 211 7.07 5.97 48.68
CA VAL A 211 5.60 5.82 48.69
C VAL A 211 5.08 6.22 50.07
N LYS A 212 4.14 7.17 50.12
CA LYS A 212 3.47 7.55 51.38
C LYS A 212 2.47 6.46 51.77
N GLU A 213 2.81 5.70 52.80
CA GLU A 213 2.04 4.55 53.27
C GLU A 213 1.38 4.85 54.62
N LYS A 214 0.09 4.53 54.72
CA LYS A 214 -0.77 4.92 55.84
C LYS A 214 -0.68 3.87 56.95
N ARG A 215 0.07 4.16 58.03
CA ARG A 215 0.34 3.21 59.12
C ARG A 215 -0.53 3.50 60.34
N GLU A 216 -1.09 2.46 60.94
CA GLU A 216 -1.75 2.54 62.25
C GLU A 216 -0.70 2.59 63.38
N LEU A 217 -0.95 3.41 64.39
CA LEU A 217 -0.21 3.38 65.66
C LEU A 217 -0.80 2.28 66.56
N PRO A 218 0.03 1.48 67.28
CA PRO A 218 -0.47 0.46 68.20
C PRO A 218 -1.07 1.08 69.47
N GLU A 219 -2.12 0.46 70.00
CA GLU A 219 -2.69 0.81 71.32
C GLU A 219 -1.79 0.27 72.45
N GLU A 220 -1.53 1.08 73.48
CA GLU A 220 -0.87 0.64 74.71
C GLU A 220 -1.90 0.26 75.79
N GLU A 221 -1.85 -0.97 76.30
CA GLU A 221 -2.42 -1.33 77.61
C GLU A 221 -1.38 -1.14 78.72
N LYS A 222 -1.73 -0.39 79.77
CA LYS A 222 -0.92 -0.13 80.98
C LYS A 222 -1.83 0.22 82.17
N PRO A 223 -1.38 0.07 83.44
CA PRO A 223 -0.35 -0.85 83.94
C PRO A 223 -0.79 -1.55 85.26
N ALA A 224 0.13 -2.32 85.85
CA ALA A 224 0.20 -2.53 87.30
C ALA A 224 1.56 -2.00 87.83
N GLU A 225 1.61 -1.62 89.10
CA GLU A 225 2.70 -0.86 89.76
C GLU A 225 3.96 -1.73 90.02
N ALA A 226 5.16 -1.18 90.29
CA ALA A 226 5.46 0.13 90.89
C ALA A 226 6.85 0.73 90.51
N GLU A 227 6.97 2.06 90.72
CA GLU A 227 8.17 2.93 90.87
C GLU A 227 9.28 2.91 89.78
N ALA A 228 9.72 4.02 89.14
CA ALA A 228 9.36 5.46 89.10
C ALA A 228 10.10 6.13 87.90
N GLU A 229 9.94 7.39 87.45
CA GLU A 229 9.08 8.52 87.84
C GLU A 229 7.94 8.79 86.82
N ALA A 230 7.93 9.73 85.83
CA ALA A 230 8.82 10.82 85.37
C ALA A 230 8.02 11.88 84.56
N LYS A 231 8.63 13.00 84.08
CA LYS A 231 7.94 14.13 83.39
C LYS A 231 8.71 14.77 82.21
N PRO A 232 8.03 15.36 81.18
CA PRO A 232 6.63 15.89 81.16
C PRO A 232 5.70 15.50 79.95
N GLU A 233 4.47 16.03 79.95
CA GLU A 233 3.35 15.95 78.97
C GLU A 233 3.42 17.02 77.83
N GLY A 234 2.55 17.14 76.78
CA GLY A 234 1.28 16.50 76.34
C GLY A 234 1.11 16.62 74.78
N GLU A 235 -0.03 16.80 74.07
CA GLU A 235 -1.49 16.92 74.36
C GLU A 235 -2.33 16.86 73.01
N ALA A 236 -3.69 16.84 73.04
CA ALA A 236 -4.68 17.07 71.92
C ALA A 236 -4.77 16.02 70.75
N GLU A 237 -5.69 15.98 69.76
CA GLU A 237 -7.01 16.61 69.39
C GLU A 237 -7.80 15.66 68.40
N LYS A 238 -9.04 15.94 67.93
CA LYS A 238 -9.75 15.27 66.79
C LYS A 238 -9.99 16.19 65.53
N PRO A 239 -11.19 16.60 64.97
CA PRO A 239 -12.64 16.40 65.26
C PRO A 239 -13.46 15.70 64.11
N GLU A 240 -14.78 16.00 63.98
CA GLU A 240 -15.81 15.46 63.02
C GLU A 240 -16.09 16.41 61.80
N GLY A 241 -16.95 16.17 60.78
CA GLY A 241 -17.94 15.12 60.36
C GLY A 241 -18.10 15.17 58.81
N GLU A 242 -19.21 14.99 58.05
CA GLU A 242 -20.65 14.55 58.11
C GLU A 242 -21.16 14.52 56.61
N ALA A 243 -22.32 14.02 56.11
CA ALA A 243 -23.34 13.00 56.49
C ALA A 243 -24.41 12.85 55.35
N LYS A 244 -25.43 11.97 55.53
CA LYS A 244 -26.74 11.79 54.81
C LYS A 244 -26.80 11.10 53.41
N GLU A 245 -27.83 10.31 53.07
CA GLU A 245 -29.00 9.83 53.86
C GLU A 245 -29.36 8.35 53.57
N ALA A 246 -29.59 7.59 54.65
CA ALA A 246 -29.89 6.15 54.75
C ALA A 246 -30.25 5.85 56.25
N PRO A 247 -30.62 4.62 56.69
CA PRO A 247 -30.81 3.37 55.94
C PRO A 247 -32.13 2.62 56.26
N GLU A 248 -32.30 1.46 55.63
CA GLU A 248 -33.14 0.33 56.10
C GLU A 248 -32.20 -0.90 56.25
N GLY A 249 -32.41 -1.91 57.12
CA GLY A 249 -33.55 -2.22 58.00
C GLY A 249 -34.40 -3.34 57.40
N GLU A 250 -34.53 -4.55 57.96
CA GLU A 250 -34.00 -5.20 59.19
C GLU A 250 -33.50 -6.62 58.77
N ALA A 251 -32.79 -7.43 59.57
CA ALA A 251 -32.77 -7.53 61.04
C ALA A 251 -31.37 -7.70 61.65
N LYS A 252 -31.32 -7.54 62.98
CA LYS A 252 -30.10 -7.36 63.79
C LYS A 252 -29.70 -8.61 64.57
N GLU A 253 -28.40 -8.71 64.84
CA GLU A 253 -27.85 -9.21 66.11
C GLU A 253 -26.77 -8.20 66.57
N GLU A 254 -26.44 -8.12 67.87
CA GLU A 254 -25.69 -6.99 68.43
C GLU A 254 -24.16 -7.15 68.37
N GLU A 255 -23.48 -6.39 67.50
CA GLU A 255 -22.01 -6.20 67.56
C GLU A 255 -21.60 -4.94 68.34
N LYS A 256 -20.51 -5.07 69.12
CA LYS A 256 -19.88 -3.95 69.83
C LYS A 256 -19.04 -3.12 68.86
N LYS A 257 -19.19 -1.79 68.89
CA LYS A 257 -18.31 -0.86 68.15
C LYS A 257 -16.83 -1.00 68.57
N PRO A 258 -15.89 -1.21 67.64
CA PRO A 258 -14.46 -0.98 67.85
C PRO A 258 -14.15 0.53 67.93
N ALA A 259 -12.97 0.89 68.45
CA ALA A 259 -12.51 2.27 68.55
C ALA A 259 -11.96 2.83 67.21
N GLU A 260 -12.00 4.16 67.05
CA GLU A 260 -11.36 4.84 65.92
C GLU A 260 -9.83 4.83 66.07
N LYS A 261 -9.14 4.12 65.18
CA LYS A 261 -7.67 4.16 65.10
C LYS A 261 -7.19 5.42 64.38
N LYS A 262 -6.21 6.12 64.98
CA LYS A 262 -5.42 7.15 64.30
C LYS A 262 -4.36 6.52 63.38
N TYR A 263 -4.09 7.19 62.28
CA TYR A 263 -3.13 6.78 61.25
C TYR A 263 -2.15 7.92 60.97
N GLU A 264 -0.90 7.58 60.64
CA GLU A 264 0.10 8.51 60.14
C GLU A 264 0.53 8.14 58.70
N TRP A 265 0.86 9.15 57.88
CA TRP A 265 1.37 8.97 56.53
C TRP A 265 2.91 8.94 56.54
N VAL A 266 3.47 7.73 56.63
CA VAL A 266 4.92 7.54 56.68
C VAL A 266 5.47 7.48 55.24
N GLU A 267 6.53 8.22 54.95
CA GLU A 267 7.27 8.07 53.68
C GLU A 267 8.11 6.78 53.73
N VAL A 268 7.59 5.72 53.12
CA VAL A 268 8.25 4.41 53.05
C VAL A 268 9.03 4.33 51.74
N VAL A 269 10.35 4.24 51.85
CA VAL A 269 11.23 3.95 50.71
C VAL A 269 10.98 2.51 50.26
N LYS A 270 10.31 2.33 49.12
CA LYS A 270 10.07 1.02 48.51
C LYS A 270 11.06 0.80 47.37
N LYS A 271 11.92 -0.21 47.54
CA LYS A 271 12.74 -0.74 46.44
C LYS A 271 11.83 -1.38 45.39
N LYS A 272 11.88 -0.87 44.17
CA LYS A 272 11.25 -1.44 42.98
C LYS A 272 12.33 -1.84 41.99
N ARG A 273 12.06 -2.88 41.20
CA ARG A 273 12.93 -3.29 40.09
C ARG A 273 12.39 -2.75 38.78
N ARG A 274 13.29 -2.27 37.92
CA ARG A 274 13.02 -1.95 36.53
C ARG A 274 13.91 -2.79 35.64
N THR A 275 13.31 -3.54 34.73
CA THR A 275 14.06 -4.24 33.69
C THR A 275 14.47 -3.25 32.59
N LYS A 276 15.77 -3.01 32.45
CA LYS A 276 16.36 -2.32 31.30
C LYS A 276 16.70 -3.36 30.23
N ARG A 277 16.49 -3.00 28.96
CA ARG A 277 16.84 -3.83 27.81
C ARG A 277 17.72 -3.04 26.85
N THR A 278 18.78 -3.67 26.38
CA THR A 278 19.71 -3.09 25.39
C THR A 278 19.82 -4.08 24.23
N ASP A 279 19.46 -3.68 23.01
CA ASP A 279 19.58 -4.54 21.83
C ASP A 279 21.05 -4.76 21.48
N LEU A 280 21.39 -6.01 21.15
CA LEU A 280 22.74 -6.47 20.81
C LEU A 280 22.84 -6.74 19.31
N LYS A 281 24.00 -6.44 18.72
CA LYS A 281 24.25 -6.69 17.31
C LYS A 281 24.46 -8.18 17.07
N ILE A 282 23.75 -8.74 16.10
CA ILE A 282 23.99 -10.09 15.58
C ILE A 282 24.70 -9.98 14.23
N THR A 283 25.74 -10.79 14.01
CA THR A 283 26.40 -10.96 12.71
C THR A 283 26.26 -12.41 12.26
N ALA A 284 25.49 -12.66 11.20
CA ALA A 284 25.29 -14.00 10.65
C ALA A 284 26.39 -14.35 9.64
N THR A 285 26.86 -15.60 9.68
CA THR A 285 27.88 -16.16 8.79
C THR A 285 27.47 -17.56 8.32
N GLY A 286 27.72 -17.89 7.05
CA GLY A 286 27.30 -19.18 6.46
C GLY A 286 25.78 -19.38 6.35
N ALA A 287 24.96 -18.38 6.69
CA ALA A 287 23.50 -18.47 6.61
C ALA A 287 23.03 -18.44 5.14
N PRO A 288 21.97 -19.19 4.76
CA PRO A 288 21.43 -19.18 3.41
C PRO A 288 20.93 -17.79 2.98
N GLY A 289 21.52 -17.25 1.90
CA GLY A 289 21.16 -15.96 1.32
C GLY A 289 22.27 -15.44 0.38
N LEU A 290 21.98 -14.34 -0.32
CA LEU A 290 23.01 -13.54 -0.98
C LEU A 290 23.33 -12.31 -0.09
N PRO A 291 24.60 -11.90 0.05
CA PRO A 291 24.93 -10.67 0.77
C PRO A 291 24.47 -9.44 -0.03
N ASP A 292 24.16 -8.35 0.67
CA ASP A 292 23.59 -7.12 0.10
C ASP A 292 24.40 -6.57 -1.10
N THR A 293 25.72 -6.66 -1.06
CA THR A 293 26.60 -6.23 -2.16
C THR A 293 26.45 -7.07 -3.43
N MET A 294 26.11 -8.36 -3.29
CA MET A 294 25.80 -9.24 -4.42
C MET A 294 24.35 -9.07 -4.87
N LEU A 295 23.41 -8.82 -3.94
CA LEU A 295 22.02 -8.51 -4.26
C LEU A 295 21.92 -7.22 -5.09
N GLN A 296 22.57 -6.14 -4.65
CA GLN A 296 22.62 -4.87 -5.40
C GLN A 296 23.18 -5.10 -6.80
N LYS A 297 24.33 -5.78 -6.92
CA LYS A 297 24.91 -6.12 -8.23
C LYS A 297 23.94 -6.90 -9.13
N ARG A 298 23.18 -7.86 -8.59
CA ARG A 298 22.15 -8.58 -9.37
C ARG A 298 20.97 -7.71 -9.78
N GLN A 299 20.59 -6.74 -8.94
CA GLN A 299 19.56 -5.75 -9.28
C GLN A 299 20.05 -4.79 -10.37
N ASP A 300 21.32 -4.34 -10.31
CA ASP A 300 21.92 -3.49 -11.33
C ASP A 300 22.04 -4.22 -12.69
N GLU A 301 22.42 -5.50 -12.68
CA GLU A 301 22.41 -6.38 -13.87
C GLU A 301 21.00 -6.55 -14.45
N GLU A 302 19.99 -6.77 -13.61
CA GLU A 302 18.58 -6.89 -14.02
C GLU A 302 18.01 -5.57 -14.58
N PHE A 303 18.28 -4.43 -13.95
CA PHE A 303 17.83 -3.12 -14.42
C PHE A 303 18.44 -2.75 -15.78
N ALA A 304 19.67 -3.17 -16.07
CA ALA A 304 20.27 -3.01 -17.39
C ALA A 304 19.51 -3.81 -18.46
N MET A 305 19.23 -5.09 -18.20
CA MET A 305 18.45 -5.94 -19.13
C MET A 305 17.01 -5.42 -19.32
N GLN A 306 16.37 -4.90 -18.26
CA GLN A 306 15.04 -4.28 -18.36
C GLN A 306 15.04 -2.95 -19.11
N ALA A 307 16.14 -2.21 -19.12
CA ALA A 307 16.29 -0.99 -19.92
C ALA A 307 16.49 -1.32 -21.41
N GLU A 308 17.35 -2.30 -21.72
CA GLU A 308 17.60 -2.81 -23.07
C GLU A 308 16.32 -3.39 -23.70
N MET A 309 15.63 -4.31 -22.99
CA MET A 309 14.35 -4.87 -23.42
C MET A 309 13.29 -3.80 -23.69
N ARG A 310 13.27 -2.74 -22.87
CA ARG A 310 12.33 -1.63 -23.06
C ARG A 310 12.65 -0.80 -24.29
N ASP A 311 13.91 -0.49 -24.55
CA ASP A 311 14.26 0.30 -25.74
C ASP A 311 14.02 -0.50 -27.03
N ILE A 312 14.20 -1.82 -27.01
CA ILE A 312 13.77 -2.72 -28.10
C ILE A 312 12.26 -2.61 -28.33
N VAL A 313 11.44 -2.80 -27.29
CA VAL A 313 9.97 -2.71 -27.41
C VAL A 313 9.51 -1.32 -27.85
N GLU A 314 10.04 -0.25 -27.26
CA GLU A 314 9.72 1.12 -27.66
C GLU A 314 10.25 1.49 -29.06
N THR A 315 11.24 0.76 -29.60
CA THR A 315 11.72 0.88 -30.99
C THR A 315 10.81 0.14 -31.97
N ASP A 316 10.45 -1.12 -31.66
CA ASP A 316 9.47 -1.90 -32.42
C ASP A 316 8.13 -1.15 -32.52
N GLU A 317 7.64 -0.57 -31.43
CA GLU A 317 6.45 0.29 -31.43
C GLU A 317 6.58 1.47 -32.41
N LYS A 318 7.77 2.08 -32.56
CA LYS A 318 7.96 3.24 -33.44
C LYS A 318 8.15 2.84 -34.91
N ARG A 319 8.70 1.65 -35.20
CA ARG A 319 8.61 1.05 -36.54
C ARG A 319 7.14 0.78 -36.91
N ASN A 320 6.37 0.18 -35.99
CA ASN A 320 4.96 -0.15 -36.21
C ASN A 320 4.08 1.11 -36.34
N ASP A 321 4.38 2.19 -35.59
CA ASP A 321 3.73 3.51 -35.77
C ASP A 321 3.98 4.09 -37.18
N LEU A 322 5.23 3.98 -37.68
CA LEU A 322 5.61 4.44 -39.01
C LEU A 322 4.93 3.62 -40.11
N GLU A 323 5.04 2.29 -40.05
CA GLU A 323 4.39 1.36 -40.97
C GLU A 323 2.87 1.59 -41.01
N GLY A 324 2.24 1.67 -39.84
CA GLY A 324 0.81 1.96 -39.69
C GLY A 324 0.40 3.31 -40.29
N TYR A 325 1.21 4.36 -40.10
CA TYR A 325 0.97 5.67 -40.72
C TYR A 325 1.07 5.61 -42.25
N ILE A 326 2.06 4.90 -42.79
CA ILE A 326 2.28 4.74 -44.23
C ILE A 326 1.05 4.11 -44.90
N PHE A 327 0.62 2.93 -44.43
CA PHE A 327 -0.58 2.27 -44.96
C PHE A 327 -1.83 3.15 -44.78
N ASN A 328 -2.06 3.70 -43.59
CA ASN A 328 -3.29 4.41 -43.26
C ASN A 328 -3.43 5.74 -44.03
N MET A 329 -2.34 6.46 -44.29
CA MET A 329 -2.40 7.70 -45.06
C MET A 329 -2.51 7.46 -46.55
N ARG A 330 -1.82 6.45 -47.10
CA ARG A 330 -1.93 6.06 -48.52
C ARG A 330 -3.38 5.81 -48.94
N ASP A 331 -4.12 5.02 -48.17
CA ASP A 331 -5.55 4.76 -48.43
C ASP A 331 -6.41 6.02 -48.30
N LYS A 332 -6.11 6.89 -47.33
CA LYS A 332 -6.91 8.10 -47.06
C LYS A 332 -6.70 9.20 -48.09
N ILE A 333 -5.48 9.41 -48.60
CA ILE A 333 -5.18 10.50 -49.56
C ILE A 333 -5.54 10.15 -51.01
N ALA A 334 -5.84 8.88 -51.30
CA ALA A 334 -6.35 8.43 -52.61
C ALA A 334 -7.56 9.25 -53.08
N GLU A 335 -7.82 9.29 -54.38
CA GLU A 335 -8.83 10.20 -54.97
C GLU A 335 -10.26 9.97 -54.42
N GLY A 336 -10.64 8.71 -54.18
CA GLY A 336 -11.87 8.33 -53.48
C GLY A 336 -11.75 8.16 -51.96
N GLY A 337 -10.58 8.46 -51.39
CA GLY A 337 -10.27 8.34 -49.97
C GLY A 337 -10.75 9.54 -49.14
N LEU A 338 -10.81 9.35 -47.82
CA LEU A 338 -11.33 10.34 -46.85
C LEU A 338 -10.70 11.73 -46.98
N TYR A 339 -9.42 11.80 -47.33
CA TYR A 339 -8.63 13.03 -47.47
C TYR A 339 -8.40 13.44 -48.94
N GLY A 340 -8.87 12.65 -49.91
CA GLY A 340 -8.62 12.85 -51.34
C GLY A 340 -8.99 14.24 -51.87
N ALA A 341 -10.08 14.83 -51.37
CA ALA A 341 -10.53 16.18 -51.73
C ALA A 341 -9.76 17.32 -51.03
N PHE A 342 -8.96 17.03 -50.00
CA PHE A 342 -8.27 18.02 -49.14
C PHE A 342 -6.77 18.16 -49.48
N ILE A 343 -6.31 17.46 -50.51
CA ILE A 343 -4.95 17.46 -51.04
C ILE A 343 -5.01 17.78 -52.54
N SER A 344 -4.08 18.58 -53.08
CA SER A 344 -4.03 18.76 -54.55
C SER A 344 -3.41 17.53 -55.21
N ASN A 345 -3.62 17.33 -56.51
CA ASN A 345 -3.02 16.19 -57.21
C ASN A 345 -1.49 16.21 -57.11
N ALA A 346 -0.85 17.38 -57.28
CA ALA A 346 0.61 17.51 -57.15
C ALA A 346 1.11 17.21 -55.72
N ASP A 347 0.39 17.68 -54.69
CA ASP A 347 0.74 17.36 -53.29
C ASP A 347 0.54 15.86 -52.99
N ARG A 348 -0.49 15.24 -53.59
CA ARG A 348 -0.80 13.81 -53.43
C ARG A 348 0.27 12.94 -54.08
N ASP A 349 0.72 13.29 -55.27
CA ASP A 349 1.76 12.55 -56.00
C ASP A 349 3.11 12.67 -55.28
N ALA A 350 3.44 13.86 -54.76
CA ALA A 350 4.61 14.08 -53.92
C ALA A 350 4.56 13.29 -52.60
N PHE A 351 3.41 13.31 -51.90
CA PHE A 351 3.26 12.60 -50.62
C PHE A 351 3.19 11.08 -50.80
N ASN A 352 2.54 10.57 -51.85
CA ASN A 352 2.61 9.15 -52.24
C ASN A 352 4.06 8.70 -52.49
N SER A 353 4.87 9.54 -53.16
CA SER A 353 6.29 9.26 -53.41
C SER A 353 7.09 9.19 -52.11
N ALA A 354 6.82 10.09 -51.15
CA ALA A 354 7.45 10.08 -49.83
C ALA A 354 7.02 8.88 -48.97
N LEU A 355 5.74 8.50 -49.02
CA LEU A 355 5.19 7.31 -48.35
C LEU A 355 5.87 6.04 -48.88
N MET A 356 5.96 5.87 -50.20
CA MET A 356 6.67 4.74 -50.82
C MET A 356 8.16 4.73 -50.47
N THR A 357 8.85 5.88 -50.55
CA THR A 357 10.28 5.96 -50.18
C THR A 357 10.53 5.59 -48.71
N SER A 358 9.56 5.86 -47.83
CA SER A 358 9.62 5.49 -46.41
C SER A 358 9.26 4.02 -46.15
N GLU A 359 8.44 3.42 -47.01
CA GLU A 359 8.11 1.98 -47.01
C GLU A 359 9.32 1.15 -47.47
N ASP A 360 9.92 1.52 -48.61
CA ASP A 360 11.15 0.92 -49.12
C ASP A 360 12.28 1.02 -48.07
N TRP A 361 12.46 2.19 -47.45
CA TRP A 361 13.45 2.40 -46.39
C TRP A 361 13.20 1.53 -45.16
N LEU A 362 11.94 1.28 -44.77
CA LEU A 362 11.59 0.42 -43.63
C LEU A 362 11.95 -1.05 -43.89
N TYR A 363 11.80 -1.52 -45.13
CA TYR A 363 12.25 -2.87 -45.53
C TYR A 363 13.77 -3.00 -45.63
N ASP A 364 14.47 -1.96 -46.10
CA ASP A 364 15.94 -1.94 -46.19
C ASP A 364 16.64 -1.77 -44.82
N ASN A 365 15.95 -1.20 -43.80
CA ASN A 365 16.54 -0.83 -42.51
C ASN A 365 15.74 -1.39 -41.30
N PRO A 366 15.55 -2.72 -41.18
CA PRO A 366 14.69 -3.32 -40.15
C PRO A 366 15.20 -3.16 -38.71
N GLU A 367 16.51 -2.91 -38.54
CA GLU A 367 17.20 -2.72 -37.26
C GLU A 367 17.56 -1.24 -36.99
N SER A 368 16.88 -0.29 -37.66
CA SER A 368 17.12 1.14 -37.44
C SER A 368 16.80 1.60 -36.02
N THR A 369 17.36 2.73 -35.61
CA THR A 369 17.14 3.31 -34.29
C THR A 369 15.75 3.91 -34.15
N LYS A 370 15.23 3.90 -32.91
CA LYS A 370 14.03 4.63 -32.47
C LYS A 370 13.94 6.07 -32.99
N SER A 371 15.06 6.80 -32.98
CA SER A 371 15.18 8.17 -33.47
C SER A 371 14.97 8.31 -34.97
N GLU A 372 15.39 7.32 -35.76
CA GLU A 372 15.19 7.32 -37.22
C GLU A 372 13.74 7.02 -37.58
N TYR A 373 13.11 6.05 -36.91
CA TYR A 373 11.67 5.80 -37.06
C TYR A 373 10.81 7.02 -36.69
N ILE A 374 11.14 7.71 -35.59
CA ILE A 374 10.48 8.95 -35.20
C ILE A 374 10.69 10.05 -36.27
N GLY A 375 11.93 10.26 -36.72
CA GLY A 375 12.24 11.26 -37.75
C GLY A 375 11.50 11.02 -39.07
N LYS A 376 11.45 9.77 -39.55
CA LYS A 376 10.68 9.38 -40.74
C LYS A 376 9.17 9.61 -40.57
N LEU A 377 8.64 9.32 -39.38
CA LEU A 377 7.24 9.56 -39.07
C LEU A 377 6.92 11.07 -38.99
N GLU A 378 7.85 11.90 -38.50
CA GLU A 378 7.71 13.36 -38.48
C GLU A 378 7.81 13.98 -39.89
N GLU A 379 8.71 13.49 -40.75
CA GLU A 379 8.79 13.88 -42.16
C GLU A 379 7.45 13.64 -42.90
N LEU A 380 6.84 12.47 -42.70
CA LEU A 380 5.54 12.14 -43.30
C LEU A 380 4.38 12.93 -42.68
N LYS A 381 4.38 13.14 -41.35
CA LYS A 381 3.37 13.96 -40.66
C LYS A 381 3.39 15.42 -41.09
N ALA A 382 4.56 15.99 -41.36
CA ALA A 382 4.68 17.35 -41.88
C ALA A 382 3.90 17.56 -43.21
N MET A 383 3.74 16.50 -44.02
CA MET A 383 2.93 16.53 -45.24
C MET A 383 1.47 16.13 -44.97
N GLY A 384 1.23 15.07 -44.21
CA GLY A 384 -0.08 14.45 -44.02
C GLY A 384 -0.99 15.17 -43.02
N ASP A 385 -0.47 15.63 -41.89
CA ASP A 385 -1.26 16.22 -40.81
C ASP A 385 -1.96 17.54 -41.23
N PRO A 386 -1.36 18.43 -42.06
CA PRO A 386 -2.08 19.56 -42.65
C PRO A 386 -3.28 19.15 -43.52
N VAL A 387 -3.27 17.97 -44.13
CA VAL A 387 -4.40 17.43 -44.92
C VAL A 387 -5.48 16.90 -43.98
N ALA A 388 -5.11 16.08 -43.00
CA ALA A 388 -6.03 15.56 -41.99
C ALA A 388 -6.70 16.69 -41.18
N TRP A 389 -5.95 17.76 -40.89
CA TRP A 389 -6.47 18.98 -40.27
C TRP A 389 -7.47 19.73 -41.19
N ARG A 390 -7.18 19.89 -42.48
CA ARG A 390 -8.13 20.48 -43.46
C ARG A 390 -9.46 19.72 -43.49
N HIS A 391 -9.42 18.37 -43.49
CA HIS A 391 -10.62 17.53 -43.39
C HIS A 391 -11.38 17.75 -42.06
N LYS A 392 -10.66 17.75 -40.91
CA LYS A 392 -11.27 17.95 -39.58
C LYS A 392 -11.94 19.33 -39.47
N GLU A 393 -11.28 20.37 -39.98
CA GLU A 393 -11.76 21.75 -39.97
C GLU A 393 -13.01 21.91 -40.85
N GLU A 394 -13.09 21.21 -41.98
CA GLU A 394 -14.30 21.14 -42.80
C GLU A 394 -15.49 20.54 -42.04
N GLY A 395 -15.29 19.39 -41.39
CA GLY A 395 -16.34 18.69 -40.65
C GLY A 395 -16.89 19.50 -39.47
N ALA A 396 -16.02 20.16 -38.71
CA ALA A 396 -16.41 20.98 -37.57
C ALA A 396 -17.06 22.33 -37.96
N ARG A 397 -16.85 22.83 -39.19
CA ARG A 397 -17.27 24.19 -39.56
C ARG A 397 -18.79 24.38 -39.54
N GLY A 398 -19.56 23.35 -39.89
CA GLY A 398 -21.03 23.41 -39.88
C GLY A 398 -21.57 23.68 -38.47
N GLU A 399 -21.14 22.89 -37.49
CA GLU A 399 -21.55 23.01 -36.09
C GLU A 399 -21.18 24.39 -35.51
N TRP A 400 -20.00 24.92 -35.85
CA TRP A 400 -19.59 26.27 -35.42
C TRP A 400 -20.37 27.40 -36.09
N ILE A 401 -20.74 27.28 -37.37
CA ILE A 401 -21.62 28.24 -38.05
C ILE A 401 -22.99 28.27 -37.35
N ASP A 402 -23.58 27.10 -37.08
CA ASP A 402 -24.88 26.99 -36.40
C ASP A 402 -24.80 27.49 -34.95
N ALA A 403 -23.70 27.24 -34.24
CA ALA A 403 -23.47 27.78 -32.89
C ALA A 403 -23.37 29.31 -32.88
N VAL A 404 -22.61 29.93 -33.80
CA VAL A 404 -22.53 31.40 -33.92
C VAL A 404 -23.89 32.00 -34.28
N MET A 405 -24.60 31.42 -35.24
CA MET A 405 -25.94 31.87 -35.63
C MET A 405 -26.95 31.72 -34.49
N GLY A 406 -26.84 30.67 -33.67
CA GLY A 406 -27.61 30.48 -32.45
C GLY A 406 -27.36 31.59 -31.42
N THR A 407 -26.08 31.91 -31.14
CA THR A 407 -25.69 33.02 -30.26
C THR A 407 -26.22 34.37 -30.76
N VAL A 408 -26.01 34.68 -32.05
CA VAL A 408 -26.49 35.91 -32.69
C VAL A 408 -28.01 36.04 -32.57
N LYS A 409 -28.75 34.95 -32.84
CA LYS A 409 -30.21 34.92 -32.70
C LYS A 409 -30.65 35.16 -31.25
N ASN A 410 -30.01 34.53 -30.28
CA ASN A 410 -30.36 34.64 -28.87
C ASN A 410 -30.13 36.06 -28.32
N TYR A 411 -28.98 36.68 -28.60
CA TYR A 411 -28.71 38.05 -28.15
C TYR A 411 -29.49 39.12 -28.92
N ARG A 412 -29.77 38.91 -30.22
CA ARG A 412 -30.69 39.77 -30.98
C ARG A 412 -32.11 39.72 -30.42
N ALA A 413 -32.63 38.54 -30.10
CA ALA A 413 -33.93 38.40 -29.43
C ALA A 413 -33.95 39.09 -28.06
N ALA A 414 -32.89 38.94 -27.24
CA ALA A 414 -32.78 39.62 -25.95
C ALA A 414 -32.68 41.16 -26.04
N ALA A 415 -32.23 41.69 -27.19
CA ALA A 415 -32.19 43.14 -27.44
C ALA A 415 -33.51 43.69 -28.01
N GLN A 416 -34.22 42.91 -28.83
CA GLN A 416 -35.47 43.30 -29.49
C GLN A 416 -36.71 43.06 -28.61
N GLU A 417 -36.72 41.97 -27.84
CA GLU A 417 -37.76 41.62 -26.88
C GLU A 417 -37.17 41.52 -25.45
N PRO A 418 -36.66 42.63 -24.87
CA PRO A 418 -35.97 42.61 -23.57
C PRO A 418 -36.87 42.22 -22.39
N GLY A 419 -38.20 42.37 -22.54
CA GLY A 419 -39.22 42.01 -21.56
C GLY A 419 -39.02 42.64 -20.17
N GLU A 420 -39.62 42.06 -19.15
CA GLU A 420 -39.40 42.49 -17.76
C GLU A 420 -37.97 42.23 -17.27
N LYS A 421 -37.21 41.34 -17.92
CA LYS A 421 -35.88 40.90 -17.48
C LYS A 421 -34.80 41.93 -17.79
N TYR A 422 -34.87 42.56 -18.97
CA TYR A 422 -33.85 43.49 -19.49
C TYR A 422 -34.40 44.88 -19.84
N GLY A 423 -35.71 45.12 -19.75
CA GLY A 423 -36.37 46.40 -20.09
C GLY A 423 -35.98 47.62 -19.23
N HIS A 424 -35.04 47.47 -18.29
CA HIS A 424 -34.41 48.58 -17.56
C HIS A 424 -33.10 49.08 -18.20
N ILE A 425 -32.58 48.37 -19.21
CA ILE A 425 -31.38 48.73 -19.97
C ILE A 425 -31.75 49.77 -21.03
N SER A 426 -30.91 50.78 -21.25
CA SER A 426 -31.25 51.84 -22.21
C SER A 426 -31.29 51.33 -23.66
N PRO A 427 -32.17 51.88 -24.52
CA PRO A 427 -32.23 51.52 -25.94
C PRO A 427 -30.88 51.66 -26.66
N ASP A 428 -30.09 52.68 -26.32
CA ASP A 428 -28.73 52.89 -26.86
C ASP A 428 -27.74 51.76 -26.55
N LYS A 429 -27.99 50.99 -25.48
CA LYS A 429 -27.18 49.83 -25.09
C LYS A 429 -27.68 48.55 -25.75
N LEU A 430 -29.00 48.36 -25.85
CA LEU A 430 -29.59 47.24 -26.59
C LEU A 430 -29.26 47.32 -28.10
N SER A 431 -29.34 48.51 -28.70
CA SER A 431 -28.96 48.74 -30.11
C SER A 431 -27.47 48.47 -30.39
N LYS A 432 -26.59 48.60 -29.38
CA LYS A 432 -25.18 48.16 -29.51
C LYS A 432 -25.04 46.64 -29.56
N ILE A 433 -25.89 45.90 -28.85
CA ILE A 433 -25.96 44.43 -28.97
C ILE A 433 -26.48 44.04 -30.36
N GLU A 434 -27.55 44.67 -30.83
CA GLU A 434 -28.07 44.44 -32.19
C GLU A 434 -27.01 44.69 -33.26
N LYS A 435 -26.29 45.82 -33.15
CA LYS A 435 -25.19 46.14 -34.07
C LYS A 435 -24.06 45.10 -33.98
N ALA A 436 -23.59 44.73 -32.79
CA ALA A 436 -22.55 43.72 -32.64
C ALA A 436 -22.97 42.34 -33.22
N CYS A 437 -24.26 41.99 -33.08
CA CYS A 437 -24.85 40.81 -33.71
C CYS A 437 -24.87 40.93 -35.24
N ALA A 438 -25.22 42.08 -35.80
CA ALA A 438 -25.23 42.34 -37.24
C ALA A 438 -23.82 42.39 -37.85
N ASP A 439 -22.86 43.04 -37.18
CA ASP A 439 -21.45 43.10 -37.58
C ASP A 439 -20.82 41.69 -37.59
N LEU A 440 -21.16 40.83 -36.62
CA LEU A 440 -20.70 39.43 -36.58
C LEU A 440 -21.35 38.57 -37.68
N GLU A 441 -22.66 38.71 -37.89
CA GLU A 441 -23.37 37.99 -38.96
C GLU A 441 -22.88 38.38 -40.35
N ALA A 442 -22.65 39.67 -40.59
CA ALA A 442 -22.05 40.17 -41.83
C ALA A 442 -20.64 39.60 -42.05
N TRP A 443 -19.78 39.60 -41.03
CA TRP A 443 -18.46 38.96 -41.10
C TRP A 443 -18.56 37.46 -41.41
N LEU A 444 -19.50 36.75 -40.79
CA LEU A 444 -19.68 35.31 -40.98
C LEU A 444 -20.13 35.01 -42.42
N GLN A 445 -21.10 35.74 -42.97
CA GLN A 445 -21.54 35.56 -44.36
C GLN A 445 -20.45 35.93 -45.37
N GLU A 446 -19.71 37.03 -45.15
CA GLU A 446 -18.61 37.45 -46.02
C GLU A 446 -17.46 36.40 -46.02
N THR A 447 -17.11 35.88 -44.84
CA THR A 447 -16.02 34.90 -44.69
C THR A 447 -16.45 33.50 -45.14
N LYS A 448 -17.73 33.14 -45.00
CA LYS A 448 -18.32 31.94 -45.60
C LYS A 448 -18.30 32.01 -47.12
N ALA A 449 -18.70 33.13 -47.74
CA ALA A 449 -18.62 33.29 -49.19
C ALA A 449 -17.19 33.19 -49.72
N LYS A 450 -16.20 33.71 -48.98
CA LYS A 450 -14.76 33.50 -49.29
C LYS A 450 -14.36 32.02 -49.17
N GLN A 451 -14.88 31.30 -48.18
CA GLN A 451 -14.62 29.87 -47.99
C GLN A 451 -15.23 29.01 -49.11
N GLU A 452 -16.44 29.33 -49.57
CA GLU A 452 -17.12 28.62 -50.66
C GLU A 452 -16.44 28.83 -52.03
N GLY A 453 -15.71 29.93 -52.21
CA GLY A 453 -14.86 30.19 -53.37
C GLY A 453 -13.46 29.57 -53.35
N LEU A 454 -13.06 28.89 -52.25
CA LEU A 454 -11.73 28.30 -52.09
C LEU A 454 -11.73 26.79 -52.33
N PRO A 455 -10.73 26.23 -53.07
CA PRO A 455 -10.56 24.79 -53.17
C PRO A 455 -10.30 24.17 -51.79
N LYS A 456 -10.92 23.02 -51.50
CA LYS A 456 -10.79 22.32 -50.20
C LYS A 456 -9.36 21.92 -49.82
N HIS A 457 -8.46 21.86 -50.80
CA HIS A 457 -7.03 21.62 -50.59
C HIS A 457 -6.20 22.88 -50.28
N GLN A 458 -6.80 24.08 -50.22
CA GLN A 458 -6.12 25.28 -49.72
C GLN A 458 -6.36 25.48 -48.21
N LYS A 459 -5.65 26.43 -47.58
CA LYS A 459 -5.93 26.79 -46.19
C LYS A 459 -7.33 27.44 -46.11
N PRO A 460 -8.24 26.98 -45.24
CA PRO A 460 -9.55 27.60 -45.08
C PRO A 460 -9.45 29.08 -44.67
N ALA A 461 -10.33 29.91 -45.22
CA ALA A 461 -10.52 31.31 -44.84
C ALA A 461 -11.48 31.48 -43.65
N LEU A 462 -12.38 30.52 -43.43
CA LEU A 462 -13.27 30.47 -42.26
C LEU A 462 -12.80 29.38 -41.30
N LEU A 463 -12.06 29.78 -40.26
CA LEU A 463 -11.54 28.89 -39.24
C LEU A 463 -12.50 28.71 -38.06
N CYS A 464 -12.55 27.51 -37.50
CA CYS A 464 -13.35 27.20 -36.31
C CYS A 464 -12.88 28.02 -35.10
N ALA A 465 -11.57 28.20 -34.93
CA ALA A 465 -10.99 29.00 -33.86
C ALA A 465 -11.33 30.51 -33.97
N ASP A 466 -11.42 31.05 -35.19
CA ASP A 466 -11.84 32.45 -35.40
C ASP A 466 -13.34 32.64 -35.11
N MET A 467 -14.17 31.65 -35.49
CA MET A 467 -15.60 31.63 -35.14
C MET A 467 -15.79 31.51 -33.63
N GLU A 468 -15.11 30.58 -32.96
CA GLU A 468 -15.16 30.41 -31.50
C GLU A 468 -14.80 31.72 -30.79
N LYS A 469 -13.63 32.28 -31.12
CA LYS A 469 -13.16 33.53 -30.50
C LYS A 469 -14.16 34.66 -30.66
N LYS A 470 -14.70 34.86 -31.87
CA LYS A 470 -15.68 35.91 -32.15
C LYS A 470 -17.04 35.66 -31.48
N ASN A 471 -17.43 34.40 -31.32
CA ASN A 471 -18.61 33.99 -30.56
C ASN A 471 -18.45 34.38 -29.09
N GLN A 472 -17.29 34.10 -28.49
CA GLN A 472 -16.95 34.48 -27.11
C GLN A 472 -16.84 36.01 -26.93
N GLU A 473 -16.26 36.73 -27.91
CA GLU A 473 -16.19 38.21 -27.91
C GLU A 473 -17.59 38.85 -27.92
N LEU A 474 -18.50 38.39 -28.80
CA LEU A 474 -19.90 38.84 -28.80
C LEU A 474 -20.62 38.47 -27.51
N ALA A 475 -20.51 37.21 -27.08
CA ALA A 475 -21.20 36.73 -25.89
C ALA A 475 -20.81 37.54 -24.65
N LYS A 476 -19.51 37.76 -24.44
CA LYS A 476 -19.01 38.60 -23.34
C LYS A 476 -19.53 40.05 -23.43
N PHE A 477 -19.45 40.68 -24.61
CA PHE A 477 -19.90 42.05 -24.81
C PHE A 477 -21.40 42.23 -24.54
N ALA A 478 -22.22 41.29 -25.02
CA ALA A 478 -23.66 41.30 -24.79
C ALA A 478 -24.01 40.99 -23.33
N ASP A 479 -23.35 40.01 -22.71
CA ASP A 479 -23.52 39.67 -21.29
C ASP A 479 -23.15 40.84 -20.37
N ASP A 480 -22.03 41.53 -20.61
CA ASP A 480 -21.57 42.66 -19.78
C ASP A 480 -22.57 43.83 -19.81
N ILE A 481 -23.34 43.99 -20.89
CA ILE A 481 -24.47 44.92 -20.99
C ILE A 481 -25.72 44.34 -20.29
N LEU A 482 -26.09 43.08 -20.58
CA LEU A 482 -27.30 42.43 -20.07
C LEU A 482 -27.26 42.13 -18.56
N LYS A 483 -26.08 42.19 -17.92
CA LYS A 483 -25.87 42.07 -16.47
C LYS A 483 -25.98 43.40 -15.71
N GLU A 484 -26.20 44.54 -16.40
CA GLU A 484 -26.37 45.83 -15.74
C GLU A 484 -27.57 45.79 -14.78
N PRO A 485 -27.40 46.14 -13.48
CA PRO A 485 -28.45 45.94 -12.48
C PRO A 485 -29.60 46.93 -12.63
N LYS A 486 -30.82 46.49 -12.31
CA LYS A 486 -31.99 47.37 -12.22
C LYS A 486 -31.71 48.56 -11.30
N PRO A 487 -31.99 49.81 -11.72
CA PRO A 487 -31.82 50.97 -10.86
C PRO A 487 -32.67 50.82 -9.60
N LYS A 488 -32.09 51.13 -8.43
CA LYS A 488 -32.82 51.04 -7.16
C LYS A 488 -34.03 51.98 -7.20
N PRO A 489 -35.22 51.56 -6.74
CA PRO A 489 -36.36 52.45 -6.65
C PRO A 489 -36.01 53.64 -5.75
N ALA A 490 -36.45 54.83 -6.13
CA ALA A 490 -36.23 56.04 -5.34
C ALA A 490 -36.86 55.88 -3.95
N LYS A 491 -36.15 56.28 -2.90
CA LYS A 491 -36.79 56.48 -1.60
C LYS A 491 -37.77 57.65 -1.73
N GLU A 492 -39.03 57.42 -1.42
CA GLU A 492 -40.00 58.50 -1.27
C GLU A 492 -39.56 59.40 -0.10
N GLU A 493 -39.35 60.68 -0.39
CA GLU A 493 -39.24 61.69 0.67
C GLU A 493 -40.63 61.88 1.30
N LYS A 494 -40.76 61.53 2.57
CA LYS A 494 -41.96 61.85 3.34
C LYS A 494 -42.11 63.37 3.42
N LYS A 495 -43.08 63.93 2.71
CA LYS A 495 -43.64 65.24 3.08
C LYS A 495 -44.36 65.10 4.41
N GLU A 496 -44.00 65.95 5.37
CA GLU A 496 -44.73 66.04 6.63
C GLU A 496 -46.11 66.66 6.41
N GLU A 497 -47.14 66.05 6.97
CA GLU A 497 -48.46 66.69 7.07
C GLU A 497 -48.40 67.76 8.16
N LYS A 498 -48.67 69.03 7.80
CA LYS A 498 -49.01 70.05 8.79
C LYS A 498 -50.39 69.76 9.36
N LYS A 499 -50.51 69.79 10.69
CA LYS A 499 -51.79 69.86 11.40
C LYS A 499 -52.15 71.30 11.76
N GLU A 500 -53.20 71.79 11.11
CA GLU A 500 -54.17 72.78 11.58
C GLU A 500 -55.53 72.22 11.11
N GLU A 501 -56.62 72.19 11.87
CA GLU A 501 -56.90 72.67 13.24
C GLU A 501 -57.09 71.53 14.26
#